data_AF-A0A800JAH5-F1
#
_entry.id   AF-A0A800JAH5-F1
#
_cell.length_a   1.000
_cell.length_b   1.000
_cell.length_c   1.000
_cell.angle_alpha   90.00
_cell.angle_beta   90.00
_cell.angle_gamma   90.00
#
_symmetry.space_group_name_H-M   'P 1'
#
loop_
_entity.id
_entity.type
_entity.pdbx_description
1 polymer ?
#
loop_
_entity_poly.entity_id
_entity_poly.type
_entity_poly.pdbx_seq_one_letter_code
_entity_poly.pdbx_strand_id
1 'polypeptide(L)'
;MRVIFIVCFVVMFGVATSVFATENVFDHPIPENTFPLELKKLSDHFERFQSIRARFVQTKKISVLIHRLVTKGLFVSAPEYGVYWKIESPFDTEILITSG
;
A
#
# COMPACT_ATOMS: atom_id res chain seq x y z
N MET A 1 -0.26 -33.57 36.36
CA MET A 1 -0.98 -32.54 35.57
C MET A 1 -0.16 -31.28 35.25
N ARG A 2 0.87 -30.91 36.02
CA ARG A 2 1.64 -29.66 35.80
C ARG A 2 2.58 -29.68 34.59
N VAL A 3 3.10 -30.86 34.21
CA VAL A 3 4.03 -31.05 33.08
C VAL A 3 3.31 -31.03 31.73
N ILE A 4 2.09 -31.58 31.66
CA ILE A 4 1.28 -31.62 30.43
C ILE A 4 0.91 -30.20 29.97
N PHE A 5 0.59 -29.31 30.92
CA PHE A 5 0.30 -27.91 30.62
C PHE A 5 1.50 -27.16 30.04
N ILE A 6 2.73 -27.44 30.50
CA ILE A 6 3.95 -26.80 30.00
C ILE A 6 4.24 -27.25 28.56
N VAL A 7 4.04 -28.54 28.26
CA VAL A 7 4.22 -29.07 26.90
C VAL A 7 3.21 -28.46 25.92
N CYS A 8 1.94 -28.34 26.30
CA CYS A 8 0.94 -27.66 25.46
C CYS A 8 1.25 -26.17 25.26
N PHE A 9 1.76 -25.49 26.29
CA PHE A 9 2.10 -24.07 26.22
C PHE A 9 3.29 -23.80 25.29
N VAL A 10 4.32 -24.66 25.31
CA VAL A 10 5.48 -24.57 24.42
C VAL A 10 5.11 -24.91 22.97
N VAL A 11 4.23 -25.87 22.74
CA VAL A 11 3.76 -26.23 21.38
C VAL A 11 2.87 -25.14 20.79
N MET A 12 2.02 -24.47 21.59
CA MET A 12 1.16 -23.38 21.11
C MET A 12 1.95 -22.08 20.84
N PHE A 13 3.01 -21.79 21.62
CA PHE A 13 3.86 -20.61 21.40
C PHE A 13 4.98 -20.83 20.37
N GLY A 14 5.40 -22.07 20.11
CA GLY A 14 6.42 -22.40 19.11
C GLY A 14 5.96 -22.24 17.65
N VAL A 15 4.64 -22.15 17.40
CA VAL A 15 4.07 -21.97 16.06
C VAL A 15 3.80 -20.49 15.73
N ALA A 16 4.03 -19.58 16.68
CA ALA A 16 3.82 -18.14 16.49
C ALA A 16 5.00 -17.42 15.80
N THR A 17 5.94 -18.15 15.20
CA THR A 17 7.01 -17.55 14.42
C THR A 17 6.50 -17.16 13.04
N SER A 18 6.35 -15.84 12.86
CA SER A 18 6.39 -15.09 11.60
C SER A 18 5.31 -15.40 10.56
N VAL A 19 4.15 -14.75 10.71
CA VAL A 19 3.29 -14.36 9.57
C VAL A 19 3.85 -13.05 8.98
N PHE A 20 5.14 -13.04 8.64
CA PHE A 20 5.72 -11.99 7.81
C PHE A 20 5.79 -12.56 6.39
N ALA A 21 5.35 -11.78 5.40
CA ALA A 21 5.50 -12.15 4.01
C ALA A 21 7.00 -12.38 3.72
N THR A 22 7.39 -13.64 3.54
CA THR A 22 8.78 -14.05 3.23
C THR A 22 9.24 -13.50 1.89
N GLU A 23 8.32 -13.15 1.00
CA GLU A 23 8.63 -12.63 -0.33
C GLU A 23 8.40 -11.13 -0.39
N ASN A 24 9.46 -10.39 -0.67
CA ASN A 24 9.40 -8.98 -0.97
C ASN A 24 8.87 -8.82 -2.41
N VAL A 25 7.73 -8.16 -2.57
CA VAL A 25 7.08 -7.96 -3.88
C VAL A 25 8.00 -7.24 -4.87
N PHE A 26 9.00 -6.50 -4.38
CA PHE A 26 9.97 -5.79 -5.19
C PHE A 26 11.13 -6.68 -5.72
N ASP A 27 11.26 -7.93 -5.25
CA ASP A 27 12.30 -8.87 -5.72
C ASP A 27 11.97 -9.51 -7.09
N HIS A 28 10.76 -9.28 -7.58
CA HIS A 28 10.30 -9.73 -8.90
C HIS A 28 9.94 -8.53 -9.78
N PRO A 29 10.93 -7.76 -10.26
CA PRO A 29 10.66 -6.62 -11.14
C PRO A 29 10.00 -7.11 -12.42
N ILE A 30 8.86 -6.52 -12.77
CA ILE A 30 8.16 -6.79 -14.03
C ILE A 30 9.03 -6.24 -15.16
N PRO A 31 9.54 -7.09 -16.08
CA PRO A 31 10.38 -6.63 -17.17
C PRO A 31 9.61 -5.65 -18.08
N GLU A 32 10.24 -4.58 -18.54
CA GLU A 32 9.59 -3.52 -19.33
C GLU A 32 8.89 -4.04 -20.60
N ASN A 33 9.41 -5.13 -21.17
CA ASN A 33 8.85 -5.81 -22.35
C ASN A 33 7.60 -6.66 -22.04
N THR A 34 7.23 -6.82 -20.77
CA THR A 34 6.08 -7.61 -20.31
C THR A 34 4.85 -6.73 -20.08
N PHE A 35 5.00 -5.41 -20.04
CA PHE A 35 3.85 -4.51 -19.88
C PHE A 35 2.94 -4.59 -21.11
N PRO A 36 1.64 -4.89 -20.94
CA PRO A 36 0.65 -4.74 -22.00
C PRO A 36 0.77 -3.39 -22.69
N LEU A 37 0.60 -3.36 -24.01
CA LEU A 37 0.66 -2.14 -24.84
C LEU A 37 -0.24 -1.02 -24.29
N GLU A 38 -1.35 -1.38 -23.65
CA GLU A 38 -2.28 -0.45 -23.01
C GLU A 38 -1.65 0.30 -21.82
N LEU A 39 -0.85 -0.38 -21.00
CA LEU A 39 -0.12 0.26 -19.90
C LEU A 39 0.96 1.20 -20.40
N LYS A 40 1.63 0.85 -21.51
CA LYS A 40 2.59 1.75 -22.16
C LYS A 40 1.93 3.03 -22.65
N LYS A 41 0.80 2.93 -23.36
CA LYS A 41 0.03 4.10 -23.82
C LYS A 41 -0.45 4.97 -22.65
N LEU A 42 -0.79 4.34 -21.53
CA LEU A 42 -1.19 5.05 -20.31
C LEU A 42 0.01 5.80 -19.70
N SER A 43 1.18 5.17 -19.62
CA SER A 43 2.44 5.80 -19.20
C SER A 43 2.77 7.01 -20.08
N ASP A 44 2.79 6.82 -21.39
CA ASP A 44 3.07 7.88 -22.38
C ASP A 44 2.09 9.06 -22.28
N HIS A 45 0.87 8.81 -21.78
CA HIS A 45 -0.11 9.87 -21.53
C HIS A 45 0.18 10.63 -20.24
N PHE A 46 0.59 9.91 -19.17
CA PHE A 46 0.93 10.52 -17.89
C PHE A 46 2.26 11.29 -17.92
N GLU A 47 3.25 10.85 -18.69
CA GLU A 47 4.54 11.53 -18.86
C GLU A 47 4.42 12.95 -19.47
N ARG A 48 3.29 13.24 -20.14
CA ARG A 48 3.05 14.57 -20.72
C ARG A 48 2.78 15.64 -19.65
N PHE A 49 2.43 15.23 -18.43
CA PHE A 49 2.13 16.15 -17.35
C PHE A 49 3.38 16.40 -16.50
N GLN A 50 3.80 17.68 -16.41
CA GLN A 50 4.90 18.08 -15.52
C GLN A 50 4.56 17.87 -14.05
N SER A 51 3.28 18.05 -13.68
CA SER A 51 2.77 17.69 -12.37
C SER A 51 1.27 17.45 -12.43
N ILE A 52 0.77 16.58 -11.56
CA ILE A 52 -0.65 16.30 -11.36
C ILE A 52 -0.98 16.65 -9.92
N ARG A 53 -1.90 17.59 -9.72
CA ARG A 53 -2.39 17.97 -8.41
C ARG A 53 -3.91 17.83 -8.35
N ALA A 54 -4.40 17.06 -7.39
CA ALA A 54 -5.83 16.81 -7.26
C ALA A 54 -6.25 16.75 -5.79
N ARG A 55 -7.42 17.30 -5.48
CA ARG A 55 -8.13 16.94 -4.24
C ARG A 55 -8.97 15.70 -4.50
N PHE A 56 -9.01 14.80 -3.54
CA PHE A 56 -9.77 13.55 -3.69
C PHE A 56 -10.73 13.32 -2.53
N VAL A 57 -11.77 12.54 -2.82
CA VAL A 57 -12.64 11.89 -1.83
C VAL A 57 -12.59 10.40 -2.11
N GLN A 58 -12.12 9.61 -1.14
CA GLN A 58 -12.03 8.16 -1.26
C GLN A 58 -13.00 7.51 -0.27
N THR A 59 -13.83 6.60 -0.79
CA THR A 59 -14.78 5.82 0.01
C THR A 59 -14.32 4.37 0.07
N LYS A 60 -13.96 3.88 1.26
CA LYS A 60 -13.51 2.50 1.50
C LYS A 60 -14.62 1.70 2.19
N LYS A 61 -14.93 0.52 1.66
CA LYS A 61 -15.74 -0.49 2.36
C LYS A 61 -14.79 -1.43 3.10
N ILE A 62 -14.76 -1.34 4.42
CA ILE A 62 -13.93 -2.17 5.28
C ILE A 62 -14.87 -3.11 6.04
N SER A 63 -14.62 -4.42 6.02
CA SER A 63 -15.52 -5.44 6.56
C SER A 63 -15.88 -5.26 8.03
N VAL A 64 -14.95 -4.74 8.85
CA VAL A 64 -15.14 -4.52 10.29
C VAL A 64 -15.90 -3.24 10.63
N LEU A 65 -16.09 -2.32 9.67
CA LEU A 65 -16.78 -1.06 9.90
C LEU A 65 -18.25 -1.18 9.52
N ILE A 66 -19.14 -0.70 10.39
CA ILE A 66 -20.58 -0.61 10.14
C ILE A 66 -20.86 0.39 9.00
N HIS A 67 -20.10 1.50 8.96
CA HIS A 67 -20.22 2.55 7.96
C HIS A 67 -19.00 2.55 7.03
N ARG A 68 -19.19 3.02 5.79
CA ARG A 68 -18.07 3.23 4.87
C ARG A 68 -17.13 4.29 5.42
N LEU A 69 -15.83 4.03 5.32
CA LEU A 69 -14.81 5.03 5.67
C LEU A 69 -14.69 6.00 4.50
N VAL A 70 -15.13 7.24 4.70
CA VAL A 70 -14.95 8.32 3.73
C VAL A 70 -13.74 9.14 4.16
N THR A 71 -12.76 9.25 3.28
CA THR A 71 -11.53 10.03 3.49
C THR A 71 -11.44 11.13 2.45
N LYS A 72 -10.84 12.26 2.82
CA LYS A 72 -10.63 13.41 1.94
C LYS A 72 -9.18 13.84 2.01
N GLY A 73 -8.64 14.32 0.90
CA GLY A 73 -7.22 14.64 0.88
C GLY A 73 -6.73 15.32 -0.39
N LEU A 74 -5.40 15.35 -0.48
CA LEU A 74 -4.63 15.95 -1.55
C LEU A 74 -3.67 14.90 -2.13
N PHE A 75 -3.59 14.87 -3.44
CA PHE A 75 -2.62 14.11 -4.21
C PHE A 75 -1.78 15.08 -5.03
N VAL A 76 -0.47 14.88 -5.01
CA VAL A 76 0.50 15.53 -5.89
C VAL A 76 1.41 14.46 -6.46
N SER A 77 1.59 14.44 -7.78
CA SER A 77 2.61 13.65 -8.46
C SER A 77 3.40 14.56 -9.38
N ALA A 78 4.72 14.49 -9.31
CA ALA A 78 5.62 15.20 -10.21
C ALA A 78 6.83 14.28 -10.48
N PRO A 79 7.22 14.05 -11.75
CA PRO A 79 8.30 13.11 -12.07
C PRO A 79 9.62 13.38 -11.31
N GLU A 80 9.96 14.64 -11.08
CA GLU A 80 11.20 15.04 -10.39
C GLU A 80 11.14 14.88 -8.86
N TYR A 81 9.94 14.87 -8.27
CA TYR A 81 9.73 14.90 -6.81
C TYR A 81 9.04 13.65 -6.27
N GLY A 82 8.59 12.76 -7.16
CA GLY A 82 7.83 11.58 -6.83
C GLY A 82 6.36 11.87 -6.52
N VAL A 83 5.80 11.11 -5.57
CA VAL A 83 4.38 11.13 -5.24
C VAL A 83 4.18 11.53 -3.78
N TYR A 84 3.34 12.55 -3.57
CA TYR A 84 2.84 12.96 -2.27
C TYR A 84 1.34 12.69 -2.17
N TRP A 85 0.95 11.93 -1.16
CA TRP A 85 -0.43 11.60 -0.86
C TRP A 85 -0.75 11.97 0.59
N LYS A 86 -1.67 12.92 0.80
CA LYS A 86 -2.14 13.32 2.12
C LYS A 86 -3.62 13.06 2.27
N ILE A 87 -4.01 12.39 3.34
CA ILE A 87 -5.38 12.36 3.84
C ILE A 87 -5.48 13.44 4.92
N GLU A 88 -6.41 14.37 4.77
CA GLU A 88 -6.67 15.46 5.73
C GLU A 88 -7.78 15.10 6.73
N SER A 89 -8.65 14.15 6.37
CA SER A 89 -9.82 13.76 7.18
C SER A 89 -10.26 12.34 6.82
N PRO A 90 -10.76 11.53 7.78
CA PRO A 90 -10.93 11.84 9.21
C PRO A 90 -9.66 11.63 10.05
N PHE A 91 -8.64 10.99 9.48
CA PHE A 91 -7.36 10.74 10.12
C PHE A 91 -6.27 11.38 9.27
N ASP A 92 -5.48 12.28 9.86
CA ASP A 92 -4.35 12.89 9.16
C ASP A 92 -3.31 11.79 8.88
N THR A 93 -2.92 11.64 7.63
CA THR A 93 -1.97 10.62 7.19
C THR A 93 -1.28 11.08 5.93
N GLU A 94 0.04 10.93 5.88
CA GLU A 94 0.83 11.28 4.70
C GLU A 94 1.67 10.10 4.22
N ILE A 95 1.83 10.02 2.91
CA ILE A 95 2.70 9.08 2.22
C ILE A 95 3.51 9.89 1.23
N LEU A 96 4.83 9.77 1.32
CA LEU A 96 5.77 10.35 0.38
C LEU A 96 6.57 9.21 -0.26
N ILE A 97 6.52 9.11 -1.58
CA ILE A 97 7.28 8.14 -2.36
C ILE A 97 8.22 8.95 -3.26
N THR A 98 9.51 8.90 -2.95
CA THR A 98 10.57 9.51 -3.77
C THR A 98 11.35 8.40 -4.47
N SER A 99 11.70 8.60 -5.74
CA SER A 99 12.75 7.80 -6.38
C SER A 99 14.11 8.28 -5.84
N GLY A 100 14.82 7.42 -5.14
CA GLY A 100 16.21 7.64 -4.73
C GLY A 100 17.19 7.34 -5.87
#